data_AF-A0A5B7THB8-F1
#
_entry.id   AF-A0A5B7THB8-F1
#
_cell.length_a   1.000
_cell.length_b   1.000
_cell.length_c   1.000
_cell.angle_alpha   90.00
_cell.angle_beta   90.00
_cell.angle_gamma   90.00
#
_symmetry.space_group_name_H-M   'P 1'
#
loop_
_entity.id
_entity.type
_entity.pdbx_description
1 polymer ?
#
loop_
_entity_poly.entity_id
_entity_poly.type
_entity_poly.pdbx_seq_one_letter_code
_entity_poly.pdbx_strand_id
1 'polypeptide(L)'
;MIGKGGHSSKPEKTINPITKFISFINKNIKTTWVLDLGKLFIDGDYKGIGFELNVSGKCGEITIVPTILNIFDGNLSATFSIRYPENVSLDFIENKIGLIFNPALILIRKEILWTE
;
A
#
# COMPACT_ATOMS: atom_id res chain seq x y z
N MET A 1 -15.58 6.18 11.55
CA MET A 1 -15.16 5.23 10.50
C MET A 1 -14.94 3.87 11.14
N ILE A 2 -15.40 2.79 10.51
CA ILE A 2 -15.21 1.42 11.03
C ILE A 2 -14.48 0.63 9.94
N GLY A 3 -13.36 -0.01 10.29
CA GLY A 3 -12.63 -0.93 9.41
C GLY A 3 -13.13 -2.36 9.55
N LYS A 4 -12.78 -3.21 8.59
CA LYS A 4 -13.00 -4.66 8.66
C LYS A 4 -11.68 -5.36 8.40
N GLY A 5 -11.04 -5.84 9.47
CA GLY A 5 -9.80 -6.59 9.39
C GLY A 5 -9.97 -7.91 8.65
N GLY A 6 -8.87 -8.41 8.10
CA GLY A 6 -8.79 -9.71 7.45
C GLY A 6 -7.35 -10.02 7.05
N HIS A 7 -7.14 -11.22 6.52
CA HIS A 7 -5.81 -11.65 6.11
C HIS A 7 -5.34 -10.85 4.88
N SER A 8 -4.13 -10.30 4.90
CA SER A 8 -3.58 -9.47 3.80
C SER A 8 -3.46 -10.21 2.46
N SER A 9 -3.59 -11.54 2.48
CA SER A 9 -3.62 -12.41 1.30
C SER A 9 -4.93 -12.44 0.53
N LYS A 10 -6.03 -12.03 1.18
CA LYS A 10 -7.39 -12.02 0.63
C LYS A 10 -8.05 -10.69 0.97
N PRO A 11 -7.47 -9.56 0.52
CA PRO A 11 -7.92 -8.22 0.91
C PRO A 11 -9.28 -7.86 0.32
N GLU A 12 -9.79 -8.61 -0.66
CA GLU A 12 -10.99 -8.26 -1.43
C GLU A 12 -12.27 -8.17 -0.57
N LYS A 13 -12.27 -8.88 0.57
CA LYS A 13 -13.41 -8.89 1.52
C LYS A 13 -13.18 -8.01 2.75
N THR A 14 -12.08 -7.25 2.77
CA THR A 14 -11.66 -6.38 3.88
C THR A 14 -12.02 -4.93 3.60
N ILE A 15 -12.06 -4.13 4.67
CA ILE A 15 -12.19 -2.68 4.57
C ILE A 15 -11.00 -2.11 5.32
N ASN A 16 -9.97 -1.68 4.59
CA ASN A 16 -8.74 -1.19 5.19
C ASN A 16 -9.00 0.18 5.86
N PRO A 17 -8.89 0.28 7.20
CA PRO A 17 -9.15 1.54 7.90
C PRO A 17 -8.15 2.64 7.53
N ILE A 18 -6.93 2.30 7.11
CA ILE A 18 -5.90 3.26 6.70
C ILE A 18 -6.32 3.96 5.40
N THR A 19 -6.69 3.20 4.37
CA THR A 19 -7.12 3.79 3.09
C THR A 19 -8.44 4.56 3.24
N LYS A 20 -9.35 4.08 4.10
CA LYS A 20 -10.57 4.82 4.48
C LYS A 20 -10.25 6.14 5.18
N PHE A 21 -9.26 6.14 6.07
CA PHE A 21 -8.82 7.34 6.79
C PHE A 21 -8.26 8.37 5.81
N ILE A 22 -7.35 7.93 4.95
CA ILE A 22 -6.73 8.79 3.94
C ILE A 22 -7.79 9.36 3.00
N SER A 23 -8.73 8.54 2.51
CA SER A 23 -9.86 9.00 1.71
C SER A 23 -10.71 10.05 2.43
N PHE A 24 -10.96 9.86 3.73
CA PHE A 24 -11.70 10.83 4.54
C PHE A 24 -10.93 12.16 4.67
N ILE A 25 -9.66 12.14 5.06
CA ILE A 25 -8.89 13.39 5.19
C ILE A 25 -8.70 14.07 3.84
N ASN A 26 -8.55 13.33 2.75
CA ASN A 26 -8.41 13.89 1.39
C ASN A 26 -9.67 14.63 0.92
N LYS A 27 -10.85 14.15 1.33
CA LYS A 27 -12.11 14.86 1.07
C LYS A 27 -12.22 16.18 1.85
N ASN A 28 -11.69 16.23 3.06
CA ASN A 28 -11.93 17.33 4.00
C ASN A 28 -10.74 18.31 4.17
N ILE A 29 -9.52 17.91 3.84
CA ILE A 29 -8.29 18.69 4.01
C ILE A 29 -7.63 18.83 2.63
N LYS A 30 -7.49 20.08 2.17
CA LYS A 30 -7.00 20.42 0.81
C LYS A 30 -5.56 20.95 0.84
N THR A 31 -4.68 20.19 1.48
CA THR A 31 -3.23 20.43 1.43
C THR A 31 -2.58 19.47 0.45
N THR A 32 -1.50 19.91 -0.21
CA THR A 32 -0.82 19.12 -1.25
C THR A 32 -0.43 17.73 -0.77
N TRP A 33 0.17 17.62 0.43
CA TRP A 33 0.59 16.33 0.98
C TRP A 33 -0.58 15.37 1.21
N VAL A 34 -1.74 15.85 1.67
CA VAL A 34 -2.94 15.00 1.85
C VAL A 34 -3.48 14.57 0.49
N LEU A 35 -3.48 15.48 -0.49
CA LEU A 35 -3.92 15.19 -1.85
C LEU A 35 -3.06 14.10 -2.48
N ASP A 36 -1.75 14.18 -2.31
CA ASP A 36 -0.80 13.19 -2.81
C ASP A 36 -0.96 11.86 -2.09
N LEU A 37 -1.16 11.84 -0.76
CA LEU A 37 -1.47 10.59 -0.06
C LEU A 37 -2.72 9.89 -0.57
N GLY A 38 -3.75 10.62 -0.97
CA GLY A 38 -4.95 10.02 -1.55
C GLY A 38 -4.73 9.40 -2.93
N LYS A 39 -3.71 9.85 -3.68
CA LYS A 39 -3.32 9.20 -4.95
C LYS A 39 -2.58 7.88 -4.71
N LEU A 40 -1.87 7.77 -3.59
CA LEU A 40 -1.07 6.58 -3.25
C LEU A 40 -1.88 5.52 -2.50
N PHE A 41 -2.67 5.95 -1.51
CA PHE A 41 -3.49 5.07 -0.67
C PHE A 41 -4.95 5.13 -1.11
N ILE A 42 -5.20 4.70 -2.34
CA ILE A 42 -6.54 4.68 -2.93
C ILE A 42 -7.43 3.72 -2.13
N ASP A 43 -8.63 4.17 -1.78
CA ASP A 43 -9.58 3.37 -1.02
C ASP A 43 -10.04 2.14 -1.81
N GLY A 44 -9.78 0.95 -1.26
CA GLY A 44 -10.07 -0.33 -1.91
C GLY A 44 -8.99 -0.81 -2.89
N ASP A 45 -7.91 -0.05 -3.08
CA ASP A 45 -6.77 -0.52 -3.87
C ASP A 45 -5.92 -1.48 -3.02
N TYR A 46 -5.85 -2.72 -3.49
CA TYR A 46 -4.94 -3.75 -3.00
C TYR A 46 -4.07 -4.31 -4.13
N LYS A 47 -4.16 -3.76 -5.35
CA LYS A 47 -3.39 -4.18 -6.52
C LYS A 47 -2.20 -3.24 -6.81
N GLY A 48 -2.06 -2.18 -6.01
CA GLY A 48 -0.95 -1.24 -6.12
C GLY A 48 -1.09 -0.30 -7.30
N ILE A 49 -2.33 0.05 -7.67
CA ILE A 49 -2.62 1.05 -8.70
C ILE A 49 -1.99 2.39 -8.32
N GLY A 50 -2.10 2.80 -7.05
CA GLY A 50 -1.49 4.04 -6.55
C GLY A 50 0.04 4.10 -6.65
N PHE A 51 0.69 2.95 -6.82
CA PHE A 51 2.15 2.83 -6.98
C PHE A 51 2.57 2.38 -8.40
N GLU A 52 1.63 2.37 -9.36
CA GLU A 52 1.85 1.86 -10.71
C GLU A 52 2.42 0.44 -10.76
N LEU A 53 2.05 -0.39 -9.77
CA LEU A 53 2.55 -1.76 -9.63
C LEU A 53 1.67 -2.80 -10.32
N ASN A 54 0.39 -2.51 -10.59
CA ASN A 54 -0.65 -3.43 -11.08
C ASN A 54 -0.17 -4.41 -12.16
N VAL A 55 0.42 -5.53 -11.74
CA VAL A 55 1.14 -6.52 -12.55
C VAL A 55 0.62 -7.91 -12.22
N SER A 56 0.51 -8.72 -13.27
CA SER A 56 0.13 -10.13 -13.19
C SER A 56 1.27 -11.01 -13.72
N GLY A 57 1.40 -12.19 -13.14
CA GLY A 57 2.23 -13.29 -13.63
C GLY A 57 1.44 -14.59 -13.70
N LYS A 58 2.11 -15.71 -13.92
CA LYS A 58 1.46 -17.02 -14.00
C LYS A 58 0.92 -17.47 -12.64
N CYS A 59 1.60 -17.12 -11.55
CA CYS A 59 1.20 -17.50 -10.20
C CYS A 59 0.12 -16.57 -9.59
N GLY A 60 -0.31 -15.53 -10.30
CA GLY A 60 -1.36 -14.62 -9.85
C GLY A 60 -1.03 -13.16 -10.05
N GLU A 61 -1.77 -12.30 -9.35
CA GLU A 61 -1.61 -10.83 -9.41
C GLU A 61 -0.84 -10.33 -8.18
N ILE A 62 -0.16 -9.19 -8.34
CA ILE A 62 0.42 -8.51 -7.19
C ILE A 62 -0.69 -8.07 -6.22
N THR A 63 -0.41 -8.21 -4.93
CA THR A 63 -1.25 -7.70 -3.84
C THR A 63 -0.39 -6.86 -2.91
N ILE A 64 -0.81 -5.63 -2.61
CA ILE A 64 -0.14 -4.71 -1.70
C ILE A 64 -1.17 -4.11 -0.74
N VAL A 65 -0.95 -4.28 0.56
CA VAL A 65 -1.89 -3.83 1.58
C VAL A 65 -1.14 -3.01 2.64
N PRO A 66 -1.51 -1.74 2.89
CA PRO A 66 -0.94 -1.01 4.01
C PRO A 66 -1.43 -1.62 5.33
N THR A 67 -0.49 -1.96 6.22
CA THR A 67 -0.78 -2.59 7.51
C THR A 67 -0.54 -1.64 8.67
N ILE A 68 0.39 -0.70 8.53
CA ILE A 68 0.73 0.31 9.54
C ILE A 68 0.91 1.64 8.82
N LEU A 69 0.34 2.71 9.40
CA LEU A 69 0.61 4.09 9.03
C LEU A 69 0.94 4.86 10.31
N ASN A 70 2.08 5.55 10.34
CA ASN A 70 2.48 6.39 11.45
C ASN A 70 2.82 7.79 10.95
N ILE A 71 2.34 8.79 11.66
CA ILE A 71 2.67 10.20 11.44
C ILE A 71 3.26 10.71 12.75
N PHE A 72 4.56 10.92 12.78
CA PHE A 72 5.27 11.34 13.97
C PHE A 72 6.38 12.32 13.61
N ASP A 73 6.43 13.45 14.32
CA ASP A 73 7.46 14.49 14.15
C ASP A 73 7.69 14.91 12.69
N GLY A 74 6.60 15.19 11.98
CA GLY A 74 6.64 15.57 10.55
C GLY A 74 6.98 14.44 9.57
N ASN A 75 7.28 13.24 10.07
CA ASN A 75 7.59 12.07 9.25
C ASN A 75 6.36 11.19 9.08
N LEU A 76 6.14 10.74 7.85
CA LEU A 76 5.16 9.73 7.53
C LEU A 76 5.88 8.41 7.23
N SER A 77 5.54 7.36 7.97
CA SER A 77 5.99 6.00 7.65
C SER A 77 4.80 5.08 7.41
N ALA A 78 4.97 4.19 6.44
CA ALA A 78 4.00 3.17 6.11
C ALA A 78 4.67 1.81 6.03
N THR A 79 3.98 0.78 6.50
CA THR A 79 4.37 -0.62 6.29
C THR A 79 3.36 -1.29 5.39
N PHE A 80 3.85 -2.04 4.41
CA PHE A 80 3.04 -2.76 3.46
C PHE A 80 3.29 -4.26 3.57
N SER A 81 2.22 -5.05 3.52
CA SER A 81 2.29 -6.48 3.22
C SER A 81 2.16 -6.64 1.71
N ILE A 82 3.18 -7.19 1.06
CA ILE A 82 3.22 -7.34 -0.40
C ILE A 82 3.36 -8.82 -0.76
N ARG A 83 2.51 -9.28 -1.68
CA ARG A 83 2.62 -10.58 -2.37
C ARG A 83 2.77 -10.27 -3.84
N TYR A 84 3.78 -10.83 -4.49
CA TYR A 84 4.06 -10.52 -5.88
C TYR A 84 4.31 -11.81 -6.68
N PRO A 85 3.92 -11.82 -7.97
CA PRO A 85 4.10 -12.99 -8.82
C PRO A 85 5.56 -13.23 -9.17
N GLU A 86 5.85 -14.39 -9.76
CA GLU A 86 7.19 -14.89 -10.03
C GLU A 86 8.02 -14.02 -10.99
N ASN A 87 7.34 -13.19 -11.80
CA ASN A 87 7.94 -12.28 -12.77
C ASN A 87 8.24 -10.89 -12.18
N VAL A 88 7.99 -10.67 -10.90
CA VAL A 88 8.25 -9.40 -10.20
C VAL A 88 9.38 -9.58 -9.20
N SER A 89 10.35 -8.68 -9.22
CA SER A 89 11.42 -8.64 -8.22
C SER A 89 11.12 -7.62 -7.12
N LEU A 90 11.78 -7.81 -5.97
CA LEU A 90 11.73 -6.82 -4.88
C LEU A 90 12.28 -5.46 -5.35
N ASP A 91 13.40 -5.45 -6.07
CA ASP A 91 14.01 -4.22 -6.61
C ASP A 91 13.03 -3.45 -7.52
N PHE A 92 12.22 -4.15 -8.32
CA PHE A 92 11.19 -3.50 -9.15
C PHE A 92 10.16 -2.78 -8.26
N ILE A 93 9.70 -3.45 -7.21
CA ILE A 93 8.72 -2.90 -6.26
C ILE A 93 9.32 -1.71 -5.51
N GLU A 94 10.54 -1.84 -5.00
CA GLU A 94 11.26 -0.80 -4.29
C GLU A 94 11.51 0.42 -5.17
N ASN A 95 11.91 0.22 -6.43
CA ASN A 95 12.09 1.31 -7.38
C ASN A 95 10.75 2.02 -7.67
N LYS A 96 9.66 1.28 -7.90
CA LYS A 96 8.34 1.88 -8.14
C LYS A 96 7.85 2.69 -6.94
N ILE A 97 7.96 2.16 -5.73
CA ILE A 97 7.54 2.87 -4.52
C ILE A 97 8.49 4.05 -4.23
N GLY A 98 9.81 3.86 -4.34
CA GLY A 98 10.82 4.87 -4.05
C GLY A 98 10.90 6.03 -5.06
N LEU A 99 10.49 5.81 -6.32
CA LEU A 99 10.32 6.91 -7.28
C LEU A 99 9.16 7.83 -6.89
N ILE A 100 8.20 7.31 -6.14
CA ILE A 100 6.96 8.00 -5.76
C ILE A 100 7.05 8.56 -4.32
N PHE A 101 7.78 7.87 -3.44
CA PHE A 101 8.10 8.29 -2.07
C PHE A 101 9.58 8.70 -1.99
N ASN A 102 9.85 9.99 -1.75
CA ASN A 102 11.20 10.52 -1.51
C ASN A 102 11.97 9.62 -0.50
N PRO A 103 13.23 9.19 -0.76
CA PRO A 103 13.81 7.94 -0.26
C PRO A 103 14.19 7.90 1.24
N ALA A 104 13.72 8.82 2.06
CA ALA A 104 14.04 8.84 3.50
C ALA A 104 13.28 7.79 4.33
N LEU A 105 12.20 7.19 3.82
CA LEU A 105 11.16 6.57 4.67
C LEU A 105 10.47 5.34 4.05
N ILE A 106 11.22 4.31 3.66
CA ILE A 106 10.60 3.02 3.29
C ILE A 106 11.25 1.88 4.07
N LEU A 107 10.47 1.26 4.95
CA LEU A 107 10.82 0.00 5.62
C LEU A 107 9.88 -1.09 5.09
N ILE A 108 10.26 -1.72 3.97
CA ILE A 108 9.53 -2.87 3.41
C ILE A 108 9.91 -4.09 4.25
N ARG A 109 8.98 -4.55 5.09
CA ARG A 109 9.15 -5.83 5.80
C ARG A 109 8.77 -6.98 4.87
N LYS A 110 9.75 -7.87 4.67
CA LYS A 110 9.60 -9.14 3.97
C LYS A 110 8.77 -10.11 4.81
N GLU A 111 7.54 -10.38 4.40
CA GLU A 111 6.80 -11.58 4.81
C GLU A 111 6.57 -12.46 3.57
N ILE A 112 7.53 -13.35 3.29
CA ILE A 112 7.30 -14.42 2.30
C ILE A 112 6.42 -15.46 2.98
N LEU A 113 5.12 -15.39 2.71
CA LEU A 113 4.18 -16.47 3.05
C LEU A 113 4.07 -17.38 1.83
N TRP A 114 4.91 -18.40 1.77
CA TRP A 114 4.63 -19.59 0.96
C TRP A 114 3.32 -20.20 1.48
N THR A 115 2.36 -20.42 0.60
CA THR A 115 1.25 -21.33 0.89
C THR A 115 1.42 -22.54 -0.01
N GLU A 116 1.41 -23.71 0.63
CA GLU A 116 1.37 -25.06 0.04
C GLU A 116 0.34 -25.21 -1.09
#